data_AF-A0A928GJJ4-F1
#
_entry.id   AF-A0A928GJJ4-F1
#
_cell.length_a   1.000
_cell.length_b   1.000
_cell.length_c   1.000
_cell.angle_alpha   90.00
_cell.angle_beta   90.00
_cell.angle_gamma   90.00
#
_symmetry.space_group_name_H-M   'P 1'
#
loop_
_entity.id
_entity.type
_entity.pdbx_description
1 polymer ?
#
loop_
_entity_poly.entity_id
_entity_poly.type
_entity_poly.pdbx_seq_one_letter_code
_entity_poly.pdbx_strand_id
1 'polypeptide(L)'
;MSIIFKYIKRYPLSLLTLGAIVYLSLFKPSDDVSLSLFAHMDKLAHFVMYAGLSTIIWFEFFRSHSGIKSIKAFIAMFLIPALFSGLMEYLQSELTTYRAGDVMDLLFNMLGIIFANIVCVTLLSYLFGKHTDNK
;
A
#
# COMPACT_ATOMS: atom_id res chain seq x y z
N MET A 1 -21.34 18.07 -3.49
CA MET A 1 -20.60 16.82 -3.72
C MET A 1 -20.08 16.33 -2.38
N SER A 2 -20.43 15.11 -1.94
CA SER A 2 -20.01 14.60 -0.63
C SER A 2 -18.49 14.48 -0.54
N ILE A 3 -17.94 14.65 0.67
CA ILE A 3 -16.49 14.55 0.94
C ILE A 3 -15.96 13.19 0.43
N ILE A 4 -16.71 12.11 0.66
CA ILE A 4 -16.39 10.74 0.22
C ILE A 4 -16.21 10.69 -1.30
N PHE A 5 -17.15 11.26 -2.06
CA PHE A 5 -17.10 11.23 -3.51
C PHE A 5 -15.92 12.05 -4.09
N LYS A 6 -15.46 13.08 -3.36
CA LYS A 6 -14.21 13.79 -3.68
C LYS A 6 -12.98 12.89 -3.54
N TYR A 7 -12.91 12.07 -2.48
CA TYR A 7 -11.79 11.15 -2.28
C TYR A 7 -11.79 10.01 -3.30
N ILE A 8 -12.96 9.43 -3.62
CA ILE A 8 -13.10 8.39 -4.64
C ILE A 8 -12.54 8.84 -5.99
N LYS A 9 -12.88 10.06 -6.42
CA LYS A 9 -12.35 10.61 -7.67
C LYS A 9 -10.88 11.00 -7.61
N ARG A 10 -10.34 11.25 -6.41
CA ARG A 10 -8.96 11.72 -6.22
C ARG A 10 -7.97 10.57 -6.11
N TYR A 11 -8.36 9.44 -5.53
CA TYR A 11 -7.53 8.27 -5.28
C TYR A 11 -8.07 6.94 -5.88
N PRO A 12 -8.51 6.91 -7.15
CA PRO A 12 -9.09 5.71 -7.73
C PRO A 12 -8.12 4.52 -7.77
N LEU A 13 -6.82 4.73 -8.03
CA LEU A 13 -5.86 3.64 -8.12
C LEU A 13 -5.54 3.05 -6.76
N SER A 14 -5.44 3.90 -5.73
CA SER A 14 -5.27 3.44 -4.35
C SER A 14 -6.46 2.59 -3.92
N LEU A 15 -7.69 3.00 -4.22
CA LEU A 15 -8.90 2.23 -3.89
C LEU A 15 -8.96 0.89 -4.64
N LEU A 16 -8.61 0.89 -5.93
CA LEU A 16 -8.52 -0.35 -6.71
C LEU A 16 -7.47 -1.30 -6.13
N THR A 17 -6.31 -0.77 -5.73
CA THR A 17 -5.23 -1.55 -5.13
C THR A 17 -5.65 -2.10 -3.76
N LEU A 18 -6.28 -1.30 -2.91
CA LEU A 18 -6.85 -1.77 -1.65
C LEU A 18 -7.85 -2.91 -1.87
N GLY A 19 -8.77 -2.77 -2.83
CA GLY A 19 -9.72 -3.83 -3.19
C GLY A 19 -9.02 -5.11 -3.67
N ALA A 20 -7.98 -4.98 -4.49
CA ALA A 20 -7.17 -6.11 -4.94
C ALA A 20 -6.46 -6.80 -3.76
N ILE A 21 -5.90 -6.04 -2.82
CA ILE A 21 -5.24 -6.60 -1.63
C ILE A 21 -6.26 -7.34 -0.75
N VAL A 22 -7.41 -6.74 -0.47
CA VAL A 22 -8.48 -7.41 0.30
C VAL A 22 -8.84 -8.75 -0.36
N TYR A 23 -9.09 -8.73 -1.67
CA TYR A 23 -9.43 -9.93 -2.43
C TYR A 23 -8.33 -10.99 -2.33
N LEU A 24 -7.08 -10.64 -2.68
CA LEU A 24 -5.96 -11.59 -2.72
C LEU A 24 -5.59 -12.12 -1.33
N SER A 25 -5.70 -11.31 -0.28
CA SER A 25 -5.38 -11.69 1.09
C SER A 25 -6.42 -12.62 1.71
N LEU A 26 -7.70 -12.46 1.35
CA LEU A 26 -8.79 -13.27 1.90
C LEU A 26 -9.16 -14.46 0.99
N PHE A 27 -8.75 -14.46 -0.28
CA PHE A 27 -9.04 -15.53 -1.22
C PHE A 27 -8.29 -16.83 -0.87
N LYS A 28 -8.95 -17.98 -1.02
CA LYS A 28 -8.35 -19.31 -0.89
C LYS A 28 -7.70 -19.70 -2.23
N PRO A 29 -6.37 -19.87 -2.32
CA PRO A 29 -5.75 -20.43 -3.52
C PRO A 29 -6.28 -21.83 -3.79
N SER A 30 -6.44 -22.22 -5.06
CA SER A 30 -6.70 -23.60 -5.43
C SER A 30 -5.50 -24.48 -5.05
N ASP A 31 -5.77 -25.71 -4.60
CA ASP A 31 -4.76 -26.62 -4.04
C ASP A 31 -3.65 -26.99 -5.06
N ASP A 32 -3.89 -26.79 -6.35
CA ASP A 32 -2.94 -27.05 -7.45
C ASP A 32 -1.91 -25.93 -7.72
N VAL A 33 -2.03 -24.78 -7.04
CA VAL A 33 -1.12 -23.65 -7.24
C VAL A 33 0.08 -23.77 -6.30
N SER A 34 1.06 -24.59 -6.70
CA SER A 34 2.37 -24.63 -6.03
C SER A 34 3.19 -23.39 -6.40
N LEU A 35 3.06 -22.29 -5.64
CA LEU A 35 3.94 -21.11 -5.73
C LEU A 35 5.33 -21.39 -5.12
N SER A 36 5.91 -22.55 -5.39
CA SER A 36 7.20 -22.98 -4.85
C SER A 36 8.34 -22.69 -5.83
N LEU A 37 8.40 -21.46 -6.38
CA LEU A 37 9.57 -21.06 -7.17
C LEU A 37 10.83 -21.06 -6.31
N PHE A 38 10.75 -20.53 -5.07
CA PHE A 38 11.78 -20.58 -4.02
C PHE A 38 11.14 -20.42 -2.62
N ALA A 39 11.89 -20.70 -1.54
CA ALA A 39 11.41 -20.49 -0.17
C ALA A 39 11.10 -19.00 0.11
N HIS A 40 10.07 -18.74 0.94
CA HIS A 40 9.65 -17.40 1.40
C HIS A 40 9.13 -16.44 0.31
N MET A 41 8.64 -16.95 -0.82
CA MET A 41 8.03 -16.12 -1.88
C MET A 41 6.77 -15.37 -1.43
N ASP A 42 6.03 -15.93 -0.48
CA ASP A 42 4.93 -15.26 0.22
C ASP A 42 5.40 -13.95 0.85
N LYS A 43 6.54 -13.96 1.56
CA LYS A 43 7.08 -12.77 2.23
C LYS A 43 7.47 -11.68 1.24
N LEU A 44 8.03 -12.06 0.10
CA LEU A 44 8.32 -11.11 -0.98
C LEU A 44 7.04 -10.53 -1.58
N ALA A 45 6.00 -11.35 -1.78
CA ALA A 45 4.72 -10.88 -2.28
C ALA A 45 4.11 -9.84 -1.31
N HIS A 46 4.16 -10.09 -0.01
CA HIS A 46 3.74 -9.17 1.04
C HIS A 46 4.50 -7.83 0.98
N PHE A 47 5.84 -7.88 0.87
CA PHE A 47 6.66 -6.69 0.66
C PHE A 47 6.25 -5.90 -0.59
N VAL A 48 6.16 -6.56 -1.75
CA VAL A 48 5.84 -5.92 -3.04
C VAL A 48 4.44 -5.31 -3.02
N MET A 49 3.48 -6.01 -2.43
CA MET A 49 2.08 -5.59 -2.35
C MET A 49 1.95 -4.27 -1.58
N TYR A 50 2.57 -4.17 -0.40
CA TYR A 50 2.47 -2.96 0.42
C TYR A 50 3.43 -1.84 -0.01
N ALA A 51 4.57 -2.16 -0.64
CA ALA A 51 5.39 -1.19 -1.34
C ALA A 51 4.63 -0.57 -2.52
N GLY A 52 3.94 -1.40 -3.31
CA GLY A 52 3.11 -0.99 -4.43
C GLY A 52 1.95 -0.10 -4.00
N LEU A 53 1.18 -0.52 -2.99
CA LEU A 53 0.09 0.28 -2.40
C LEU A 53 0.61 1.66 -1.96
N SER A 54 1.67 1.69 -1.16
CA SER A 54 2.23 2.94 -0.63
C SER A 54 2.71 3.86 -1.76
N THR A 55 3.36 3.29 -2.78
CA THR A 55 3.82 4.04 -3.96
C THR A 55 2.66 4.65 -4.73
N ILE A 56 1.56 3.90 -4.92
CA ILE A 56 0.36 4.40 -5.62
C ILE A 56 -0.30 5.54 -4.84
N ILE A 57 -0.42 5.41 -3.51
CA ILE A 57 -0.95 6.50 -2.67
C ILE A 57 -0.06 7.74 -2.81
N TRP A 58 1.27 7.58 -2.76
CA TRP A 58 2.23 8.68 -2.94
C TRP A 58 2.11 9.34 -4.32
N PHE A 59 2.02 8.55 -5.39
CA PHE A 59 1.83 9.05 -6.74
C PHE A 59 0.54 9.87 -6.87
N GLU A 60 -0.59 9.35 -6.39
CA GLU A 60 -1.87 10.06 -6.43
C GLU A 60 -1.89 11.29 -5.52
N PHE A 61 -1.17 11.25 -4.40
CA PHE A 61 -0.96 12.40 -3.53
C PHE A 61 -0.24 13.54 -4.25
N PHE A 62 0.91 13.26 -4.89
CA PHE A 62 1.66 14.27 -5.64
C PHE A 62 0.94 14.75 -6.91
N ARG A 63 0.19 13.88 -7.61
CA ARG A 63 -0.67 14.29 -8.72
C ARG A 63 -1.74 15.29 -8.28
N SER A 64 -2.24 15.13 -7.05
CA SER A 64 -3.37 15.91 -6.55
C SER A 64 -2.97 17.11 -5.68
N HIS A 65 -1.73 17.15 -5.18
CA HIS A 65 -1.21 18.18 -4.28
C HIS A 65 0.15 18.69 -4.76
N SER A 66 0.39 19.99 -4.64
CA SER A 66 1.65 20.64 -4.99
C SER A 66 2.75 20.40 -3.93
N GLY A 67 3.17 19.16 -3.75
CA GLY A 67 4.22 18.76 -2.81
C GLY A 67 3.79 18.48 -1.36
N ILE A 68 4.75 18.07 -0.53
CA ILE A 68 4.54 17.71 0.87
C ILE A 68 4.58 18.97 1.73
N LYS A 69 3.43 19.63 1.90
CA LYS A 69 3.33 20.88 2.68
C LYS A 69 3.07 20.68 4.17
N SER A 70 2.82 19.45 4.61
CA SER A 70 2.43 19.16 5.99
C SER A 70 3.00 17.85 6.48
N ILE A 71 3.61 17.89 7.67
CA ILE A 71 4.04 16.70 8.40
C ILE A 71 2.87 15.74 8.66
N LYS A 72 1.64 16.26 8.83
CA LYS A 72 0.43 15.43 8.99
C LYS A 72 0.14 14.61 7.73
N ALA A 73 0.34 15.20 6.55
CA ALA A 73 0.18 14.49 5.30
C ALA A 73 1.23 13.38 5.19
N PHE A 74 2.51 13.69 5.46
CA PHE A 74 3.58 12.69 5.48
C PHE A 74 3.29 11.53 6.45
N ILE A 75 2.89 11.84 7.69
CA ILE A 75 2.52 10.83 8.68
C ILE A 75 1.34 9.96 8.18
N ALA A 76 0.34 10.58 7.54
CA ALA A 76 -0.79 9.84 6.99
C ALA A 76 -0.38 8.88 5.85
N MET A 77 0.60 9.27 5.01
CA MET A 77 1.11 8.42 3.92
C MET A 77 1.77 7.13 4.44
N PHE A 78 2.29 7.15 5.66
CA PHE A 78 2.80 5.96 6.34
C PHE A 78 1.71 5.23 7.13
N LEU A 79 0.95 5.94 7.96
CA LEU A 79 0.00 5.32 8.88
C LEU A 79 -1.17 4.64 8.18
N ILE A 80 -1.68 5.20 7.07
CA ILE A 80 -2.83 4.60 6.37
C ILE A 80 -2.51 3.18 5.87
N PRO A 81 -1.46 2.95 5.06
CA PRO A 81 -1.13 1.59 4.62
C PRO A 81 -0.66 0.69 5.78
N ALA A 82 -0.04 1.24 6.83
CA ALA A 82 0.39 0.45 7.99
C ALA A 82 -0.80 -0.07 8.83
N LEU A 83 -1.79 0.77 9.10
CA LEU A 83 -3.01 0.37 9.80
C LEU A 83 -3.83 -0.60 8.96
N PHE A 84 -3.90 -0.37 7.64
CA PHE A 84 -4.54 -1.31 6.73
C PHE A 84 -3.83 -2.67 6.73
N SER A 85 -2.49 -2.68 6.75
CA SER A 85 -1.69 -3.90 6.88
C SER A 85 -2.04 -4.70 8.13
N GLY A 86 -2.00 -4.07 9.31
CA GLY A 86 -2.35 -4.73 10.56
C GLY A 86 -3.80 -5.22 10.58
N LEU A 87 -4.73 -4.44 10.00
CA LEU A 87 -6.12 -4.86 9.85
C LEU A 87 -6.24 -6.11 8.96
N MET A 88 -5.51 -6.19 7.85
CA MET A 88 -5.61 -7.34 6.95
C MET A 88 -5.07 -8.63 7.58
N GLU A 89 -3.95 -8.56 8.32
CA GLU A 89 -3.43 -9.72 9.07
C GLU A 89 -4.43 -10.21 10.13
N TYR A 90 -5.08 -9.28 10.83
CA TYR A 90 -6.17 -9.60 11.77
C TYR A 90 -7.39 -10.20 11.05
N LEU A 91 -7.83 -9.63 9.94
CA LEU A 91 -8.98 -10.15 9.19
C LEU A 91 -8.68 -11.53 8.60
N GLN A 92 -7.44 -11.84 8.23
CA GLN A 92 -7.07 -13.18 7.79
C GLN A 92 -7.26 -14.21 8.90
N SER A 93 -6.87 -13.89 10.14
CA SER A 93 -7.07 -14.80 11.29
C SER A 93 -8.54 -14.99 11.68
N GLU A 94 -9.34 -13.94 11.56
CA GLU A 94 -10.75 -13.99 11.98
C GLU A 94 -11.71 -14.48 10.89
N LEU A 95 -11.43 -14.19 9.62
CA LEU A 95 -12.36 -14.45 8.51
C LEU A 95 -12.00 -15.68 7.68
N THR A 96 -10.85 -16.31 7.93
CA THR A 96 -10.42 -17.50 7.17
C THR A 96 -10.01 -18.65 8.08
N THR A 97 -10.16 -19.87 7.59
CA THR A 97 -9.74 -21.09 8.30
C THR A 97 -8.44 -21.70 7.74
N TYR A 98 -7.92 -21.13 6.66
CA TYR A 98 -6.75 -21.61 5.91
C TYR A 98 -5.60 -20.61 5.87
N ARG A 99 -5.79 -19.39 6.37
CA ARG A 99 -4.72 -18.43 6.63
C ARG A 99 -4.77 -18.04 8.10
N ALA A 100 -3.62 -18.11 8.77
CA ALA A 100 -3.42 -17.40 10.02
C ALA A 100 -2.72 -16.07 9.72
N GLY A 101 -3.06 -15.01 10.43
CA GLY A 101 -2.25 -13.80 10.39
C GLY A 101 -0.83 -14.11 10.90
N ASP A 102 0.19 -13.58 10.24
CA ASP A 102 1.60 -13.87 10.55
C ASP A 102 2.35 -12.57 10.87
N VAL A 103 2.98 -12.52 12.04
CA VAL A 103 3.81 -11.37 12.44
C VAL A 103 4.95 -11.13 11.46
N MET A 104 5.47 -12.17 10.82
CA MET A 104 6.46 -12.03 9.76
C MET A 104 5.85 -11.40 8.51
N ASP A 105 4.62 -11.74 8.13
CA ASP A 105 3.93 -11.06 7.02
C ASP A 105 3.73 -9.58 7.33
N LEU A 106 3.28 -9.26 8.55
CA LEU A 106 3.19 -7.87 9.02
C LEU A 106 4.54 -7.14 8.90
N LEU A 107 5.64 -7.78 9.29
CA LEU A 107 6.98 -7.20 9.19
C LEU A 107 7.35 -6.89 7.73
N PHE A 108 7.15 -7.83 6.81
CA PHE A 108 7.44 -7.61 5.39
C PHE A 108 6.53 -6.57 4.75
N ASN A 109 5.26 -6.50 5.15
CA ASN A 109 4.35 -5.42 4.77
C ASN A 109 4.91 -4.06 5.20
N MET A 110 5.33 -3.95 6.48
CA MET A 110 5.91 -2.72 7.03
C MET A 110 7.21 -2.31 6.34
N LEU A 111 8.09 -3.27 6.02
CA LEU A 111 9.30 -3.01 5.25
C LEU A 111 8.99 -2.47 3.86
N GLY A 112 7.98 -3.01 3.18
CA GLY A 112 7.51 -2.51 1.88
C GLY A 112 7.02 -1.05 1.97
N ILE A 113 6.23 -0.73 3.01
CA ILE A 113 5.75 0.63 3.28
C ILE A 113 6.92 1.59 3.52
N ILE A 114 7.86 1.23 4.38
CA ILE A 114 9.03 2.06 4.71
C ILE A 114 9.86 2.29 3.44
N PHE A 115 10.14 1.24 2.68
CA PHE A 115 10.88 1.32 1.42
C PHE A 115 10.21 2.29 0.45
N ALA A 116 8.91 2.14 0.21
CA ALA A 116 8.16 3.02 -0.67
C ALA A 116 8.16 4.48 -0.19
N ASN A 117 8.05 4.73 1.11
CA ASN A 117 8.14 6.08 1.66
C ASN A 117 9.50 6.73 1.38
N ILE A 118 10.61 6.01 1.60
CA ILE A 118 11.96 6.51 1.31
C ILE A 118 12.11 6.84 -0.18
N VAL A 119 11.72 5.90 -1.05
CA VAL A 119 11.82 6.06 -2.51
C VAL A 119 10.94 7.21 -3.01
N CYS A 120 9.68 7.29 -2.57
CA CYS A 120 8.75 8.30 -3.07
C CYS A 120 9.10 9.71 -2.59
N VAL A 121 9.52 9.87 -1.34
CA VAL A 121 9.92 11.17 -0.78
C VAL A 121 11.14 11.73 -1.50
N THR A 122 12.03 10.87 -1.99
CA THR A 122 13.23 11.31 -2.74
C THR A 122 12.93 11.48 -4.23
N LEU A 123 12.46 10.41 -4.89
CA LEU A 123 12.29 10.36 -6.34
C LEU A 123 11.07 11.15 -6.83
N LEU A 124 9.90 10.96 -6.22
CA LEU A 124 8.70 11.67 -6.68
C LEU A 124 8.75 13.14 -6.31
N SER A 125 9.29 13.50 -5.15
CA SER A 125 9.53 14.92 -4.82
C SER A 125 10.44 15.60 -5.84
N TYR A 126 11.49 14.91 -6.32
CA TYR A 126 12.35 15.43 -7.39
C TYR A 126 11.59 15.61 -8.72
N LEU A 127 10.81 14.61 -9.14
CA LEU A 127 10.08 14.65 -10.41
C LEU A 127 8.97 15.71 -10.42
N PHE A 128 8.22 15.84 -9.32
CA PHE A 128 7.11 16.79 -9.22
C PHE A 128 7.55 18.19 -8.76
N GLY A 129 8.68 18.33 -8.06
CA GLY A 129 9.25 19.62 -7.64
C GLY A 129 9.74 20.48 -8.81
N LYS A 130 10.31 19.87 -9.86
CA LYS A 130 10.71 20.57 -11.09
C LYS A 130 9.54 21.24 -11.81
N HIS A 131 8.31 20.79 -11.60
CA HIS A 131 7.16 21.32 -12.32
C HIS A 131 6.61 22.63 -11.72
N THR A 132 6.93 22.91 -10.45
CA THR A 132 6.49 24.12 -9.73
C THR A 132 7.42 25.32 -9.90
N ASP A 133 8.70 25.12 -10.21
CA ASP A 133 9.66 26.22 -10.42
C ASP A 133 9.59 26.85 -11.82
N ASN A 134 8.72 26.32 -12.70
CA ASN A 134 8.55 26.74 -14.09
C ASN A 134 7.25 27.54 -14.32
N LYS A 135 6.70 28.18 -13.30
CA LYS A 135 5.54 29.09 -13.37
C LYS A 135 5.84 30.37 -12.62
#